data_AF-A0A653CTJ5-F1
#
_entry.id   AF-A0A653CTJ5-F1
#
_cell.length_a   1.000
_cell.length_b   1.000
_cell.length_c   1.000
_cell.angle_alpha   90.00
_cell.angle_beta   90.00
_cell.angle_gamma   90.00
#
_symmetry.space_group_name_H-M   'P 1'
#
loop_
_entity.id
_entity.type
_entity.pdbx_description
1 polymer ?
#
loop_
_entity_poly.entity_id
_entity_poly.type
_entity_poly.pdbx_seq_one_letter_code
_entity_poly.pdbx_strand_id
1 'polypeptide(L)'
;PFITEYFVSAIRINLNDEKLWKNKEKLTNLQEKVMSTGVYDVLFVWEPSKATCCPTSVAKYFADCGYCVSHHMPSYMSSSKYCFMTPILQVNDNDDVVNFLEWLGMVALDGDITNQHTDGYVSSFVPLEGNKQYGQIKCYNWKGYFTADNIATIIKKIRQVLVVLFQFILMCHCIS
;
A
#
# COMPACT_ATOMS: atom_id res chain seq x y z
N PRO A 1 27.89 -12.06 7.20
CA PRO A 1 27.61 -11.72 5.78
C PRO A 1 27.71 -10.20 5.59
N PHE A 2 28.76 -9.76 4.90
CA PHE A 2 29.11 -8.36 4.71
C PHE A 2 27.99 -7.61 3.99
N ILE A 3 27.43 -6.57 4.62
CA ILE A 3 26.70 -5.52 3.91
C ILE A 3 27.77 -4.62 3.32
N THR A 4 28.17 -4.87 2.07
CA THR A 4 28.89 -3.86 1.30
C THR A 4 27.93 -2.69 1.08
N GLU A 5 28.22 -1.57 1.75
CA GLU A 5 27.64 -0.27 1.43
C GLU A 5 27.98 0.09 -0.02
N TYR A 6 27.10 -0.25 -0.95
CA TYR A 6 27.13 0.35 -2.26
C TYR A 6 26.76 1.82 -2.08
N PHE A 7 27.74 2.71 -2.16
CA PHE A 7 27.50 4.14 -2.33
C PHE A 7 26.80 4.35 -3.68
N VAL A 8 25.47 4.28 -3.68
CA VAL A 8 24.67 4.68 -4.83
C VAL A 8 24.74 6.20 -4.91
N SER A 9 25.53 6.71 -5.84
CA SER A 9 25.52 8.14 -6.16
C SER A 9 24.14 8.48 -6.75
N ALA A 10 23.31 9.17 -5.97
CA ALA A 10 21.99 9.58 -6.40
C ALA A 10 22.08 10.93 -7.12
N ILE A 11 21.72 10.95 -8.41
CA ILE A 11 21.62 12.18 -9.20
C ILE A 11 20.21 12.75 -9.02
N ARG A 12 20.11 14.00 -8.56
CA ARG A 12 18.83 14.71 -8.42
C ARG A 12 18.66 15.72 -9.54
N ILE A 13 17.61 15.57 -10.33
CA ILE A 13 17.26 16.48 -11.42
C ILE A 13 15.95 17.19 -11.05
N ASN A 14 15.99 18.51 -10.93
CA ASN A 14 14.79 19.31 -10.71
C ASN A 14 14.18 19.75 -12.04
N LEU A 15 13.13 19.05 -12.48
CA LEU A 15 12.39 19.39 -13.70
C LEU A 15 11.55 20.67 -13.58
N ASN A 16 11.43 21.27 -12.40
CA ASN A 16 10.77 22.56 -12.20
C ASN A 16 11.74 23.76 -12.28
N ASP A 17 13.04 23.52 -12.47
CA ASP A 17 14.02 24.61 -12.57
C ASP A 17 13.95 25.29 -13.94
N GLU A 18 13.42 26.52 -14.00
CA GLU A 18 13.37 27.30 -15.23
C GLU A 18 14.74 27.50 -15.90
N LYS A 19 15.83 27.53 -15.12
CA LYS A 19 17.18 27.70 -15.66
C LYS A 19 17.61 26.50 -16.49
N LEU A 20 17.10 25.30 -16.16
CA LEU A 20 17.31 24.09 -16.95
C LEU A 20 16.63 24.22 -18.31
N TRP A 21 15.37 24.66 -18.34
CA TRP A 21 14.59 24.79 -19.57
C TRP A 21 15.07 25.94 -20.48
N LYS A 22 15.60 27.01 -19.89
CA LYS A 22 16.15 28.15 -20.64
C LYS A 22 17.52 27.85 -21.26
N ASN A 23 18.25 26.86 -20.75
CA ASN A 23 19.57 26.48 -21.26
C ASN A 23 19.49 25.21 -22.12
N LYS A 24 19.36 25.40 -23.44
CA LYS A 24 19.25 24.31 -24.43
C LYS A 24 20.44 23.35 -24.42
N GLU A 25 21.66 23.85 -24.26
CA GLU A 25 22.87 23.04 -24.25
C GLU A 25 22.87 22.09 -23.04
N LYS A 26 22.58 22.65 -21.86
CA LYS A 26 22.49 21.87 -20.62
C LYS A 26 21.38 20.81 -20.69
N LEU A 27 20.24 21.15 -21.29
CA LEU A 27 19.14 20.22 -21.48
C LEU A 27 19.50 19.07 -22.43
N THR A 28 20.16 19.38 -23.55
CA THR A 28 20.60 18.38 -24.55
C THR A 28 21.62 17.43 -23.92
N ASN A 29 22.63 17.98 -23.24
CA ASN A 29 23.63 17.18 -22.53
C ASN A 29 23.02 16.29 -21.44
N LEU A 30 21.96 16.76 -20.78
CA LEU A 30 21.23 15.96 -19.78
C LEU A 30 20.47 14.82 -20.45
N GLN A 31 19.75 15.10 -21.55
CA GLN A 31 19.01 14.10 -22.30
C GLN A 31 19.95 13.00 -22.81
N GLU A 32 21.07 13.36 -23.43
CA GLU A 32 22.06 12.38 -23.90
C GLU A 32 22.60 11.50 -22.78
N LYS A 33 22.90 12.10 -21.62
CA LYS A 33 23.36 11.35 -20.44
C LYS A 33 22.31 10.42 -19.86
N VAL A 34 21.04 10.82 -19.86
CA VAL A 34 19.94 9.96 -19.38
C VAL A 34 19.69 8.83 -20.39
N MET A 35 19.72 9.12 -21.68
CA MET A 35 19.55 8.11 -22.73
C MET A 35 20.70 7.10 -22.74
N SER A 36 21.91 7.51 -22.35
CA SER A 36 23.06 6.59 -22.26
C SER A 36 23.03 5.67 -21.04
N THR A 37 22.14 5.89 -20.06
CA THR A 37 22.05 4.99 -18.90
C THR A 37 21.31 3.69 -19.20
N GLY A 38 20.54 3.63 -20.29
CA GLY A 38 19.90 2.43 -20.80
C GLY A 38 18.38 2.52 -20.88
N VAL A 39 17.75 1.36 -21.05
CA VAL A 39 16.29 1.20 -21.14
C VAL A 39 15.76 0.74 -19.78
N TYR A 40 14.66 1.35 -19.35
CA TYR A 40 14.03 1.06 -18.06
C TYR A 40 12.55 0.74 -18.23
N ASP A 41 12.08 -0.23 -17.46
CA ASP A 41 10.66 -0.41 -17.21
C ASP A 41 10.21 0.63 -16.18
N VAL A 42 9.25 1.48 -16.57
CA VAL A 42 8.78 2.58 -15.72
C VAL A 42 7.35 2.32 -15.29
N LEU A 43 7.13 2.28 -13.97
CA LEU A 43 5.81 2.41 -13.40
C LEU A 43 5.40 3.87 -13.44
N PHE A 44 4.35 4.17 -14.19
CA PHE A 44 3.87 5.53 -14.37
C PHE A 44 2.45 5.67 -13.83
N VAL A 45 2.26 6.63 -12.94
CA VAL A 45 0.93 7.02 -12.44
C VAL A 45 0.79 8.52 -12.55
N TRP A 46 -0.37 8.94 -13.06
CA TRP A 46 -0.67 10.34 -13.30
C TRP A 46 -2.09 10.64 -12.88
N GLU A 47 -2.22 11.72 -12.12
CA GLU A 47 -3.51 12.29 -11.76
C GLU A 47 -3.74 13.54 -12.63
N PRO A 48 -4.81 13.57 -13.43
CA PRO A 48 -5.08 14.71 -14.29
C PRO A 48 -5.41 15.94 -13.45
N SER A 49 -4.72 17.05 -13.71
CA SER A 49 -4.99 18.34 -13.03
C SER A 49 -6.34 18.96 -13.41
N LYS A 50 -6.94 18.49 -14.51
CA LYS A 50 -8.25 18.91 -15.01
C LYS A 50 -9.13 17.68 -15.24
N ALA A 51 -10.38 17.75 -14.79
CA ALA A 51 -11.36 16.68 -14.96
C ALA A 51 -11.66 16.31 -16.42
N THR A 52 -11.34 17.20 -17.37
CA THR A 52 -11.53 16.96 -18.81
C THR A 52 -10.47 16.07 -19.44
N CYS A 53 -9.36 15.80 -18.75
CA CYS A 53 -8.31 14.93 -19.25
C CYS A 53 -8.62 13.48 -18.92
N CYS A 54 -8.76 12.63 -19.94
CA CYS A 54 -8.98 11.21 -19.75
C CYS A 54 -7.71 10.57 -19.15
N PRO A 55 -7.79 9.78 -18.06
CA PRO A 55 -6.61 9.11 -17.48
C PRO A 55 -5.87 8.20 -18.47
N THR A 56 -6.56 7.64 -19.46
CA THR A 56 -5.94 6.78 -20.50
C THR A 56 -5.21 7.58 -21.59
N SER A 57 -5.37 8.91 -21.65
CA SER A 57 -4.69 9.75 -22.65
C SER A 57 -3.17 9.68 -22.53
N VAL A 58 -2.63 9.51 -21.32
CA VAL A 58 -1.17 9.39 -21.13
C VAL A 58 -0.65 8.04 -21.62
N ALA A 59 -1.40 6.97 -21.43
CA ALA A 59 -1.04 5.67 -22.01
C ALA A 59 -0.99 5.76 -23.54
N LYS A 60 -1.96 6.45 -24.16
CA LYS A 60 -1.93 6.73 -25.60
C LYS A 60 -0.73 7.56 -26.02
N TYR A 61 -0.39 8.62 -25.29
CA TYR A 61 0.80 9.45 -25.59
C TYR A 61 2.08 8.61 -25.64
N PHE A 62 2.31 7.75 -24.64
CA PHE A 62 3.49 6.88 -24.64
C PHE A 62 3.46 5.82 -25.76
N ALA A 63 2.28 5.26 -26.07
CA ALA A 63 2.14 4.35 -27.20
C ALA A 63 2.43 5.04 -28.54
N ASP A 64 1.94 6.27 -28.74
CA ASP A 64 2.20 7.08 -29.93
C ASP A 64 3.69 7.47 -30.05
N CYS A 65 4.41 7.57 -28.93
CA CYS A 65 5.87 7.73 -28.89
C CYS A 65 6.65 6.42 -29.16
N GLY A 66 5.96 5.30 -29.38
CA GLY A 66 6.57 4.00 -29.69
C GLY A 66 6.95 3.15 -28.48
N TYR A 67 6.54 3.52 -27.26
CA TYR A 67 6.78 2.70 -26.07
C TYR A 67 5.80 1.55 -25.96
N CYS A 68 6.25 0.43 -25.39
CA CYS A 68 5.36 -0.66 -24.99
C CYS A 68 4.63 -0.26 -23.70
N VAL A 69 3.31 -0.09 -23.77
CA VAL A 69 2.50 0.37 -22.64
C VAL A 69 1.51 -0.70 -22.24
N SER A 70 1.55 -1.12 -20.98
CA SER A 70 0.54 -1.97 -20.36
C SER A 70 -0.22 -1.19 -19.29
N HIS A 71 -1.54 -1.25 -19.37
CA HIS A 71 -2.40 -0.63 -18.37
C HIS A 71 -2.66 -1.62 -17.22
N HIS A 72 -2.33 -1.21 -16.00
CA HIS A 72 -2.52 -2.01 -14.79
C HIS A 72 -3.49 -1.32 -13.83
N MET A 73 -4.45 -2.08 -13.33
CA MET A 73 -5.30 -1.67 -12.21
C MET A 73 -4.88 -2.43 -10.95
N PRO A 74 -5.02 -1.85 -9.75
CA PRO A 74 -4.83 -2.59 -8.53
C PRO A 74 -5.74 -3.82 -8.49
N SER A 75 -5.14 -4.97 -8.23
CA SER A 75 -5.87 -6.22 -7.98
C SER A 75 -6.54 -6.16 -6.61
N TYR A 76 -7.70 -6.81 -6.50
CA TYR A 76 -8.47 -6.92 -5.28
C TYR A 76 -8.76 -8.39 -4.98
N MET A 77 -8.59 -8.76 -3.72
CA MET A 77 -8.93 -10.07 -3.19
C MET A 77 -9.62 -9.88 -1.84
N SER A 78 -10.61 -10.71 -1.56
CA SER A 78 -11.19 -10.81 -0.23
C SER A 78 -11.19 -12.25 0.25
N SER A 79 -11.02 -12.42 1.56
CA SER A 79 -11.08 -13.71 2.22
C SER A 79 -11.88 -13.60 3.50
N SER A 80 -12.46 -14.72 3.92
CA SER A 80 -13.12 -14.83 5.23
C SER A 80 -12.33 -15.80 6.08
N LYS A 81 -11.97 -15.37 7.28
CA LYS A 81 -11.36 -16.22 8.31
C LYS A 81 -12.40 -16.48 9.39
N TYR A 82 -12.56 -17.74 9.79
CA TYR A 82 -13.58 -18.17 10.74
C TYR A 82 -12.93 -18.56 12.06
N CYS A 83 -13.69 -18.45 13.15
CA CYS A 83 -13.25 -18.83 14.50
C CYS A 83 -11.90 -18.20 14.88
N PHE A 84 -11.71 -16.93 14.53
CA PHE A 84 -10.41 -16.27 14.57
C PHE A 84 -10.20 -15.55 15.90
N MET A 85 -9.01 -15.72 16.49
CA MET A 85 -8.63 -15.05 17.73
C MET A 85 -8.00 -13.69 17.41
N THR A 86 -8.58 -12.63 17.97
CA THR A 86 -8.11 -11.26 17.81
C THR A 86 -7.64 -10.70 19.15
N PRO A 87 -6.42 -10.16 19.25
CA PRO A 87 -5.95 -9.51 20.47
C PRO A 87 -6.79 -8.25 20.76
N ILE A 88 -7.06 -8.00 22.05
CA ILE A 88 -7.67 -6.75 22.49
C ILE A 88 -6.56 -5.69 22.52
N LEU A 89 -6.73 -4.62 21.73
CA LEU A 89 -5.78 -3.51 21.69
C LEU A 89 -6.12 -2.47 22.77
N GLN A 90 -5.26 -2.29 23.77
CA GLN A 90 -5.28 -1.13 24.65
C GLN A 90 -4.31 -0.07 24.11
N VAL A 91 -4.84 0.98 23.49
CA VAL A 91 -4.04 1.99 22.76
C VAL A 91 -3.04 2.75 23.64
N ASN A 92 -3.17 2.67 24.97
CA ASN A 92 -2.29 3.36 25.92
C ASN A 92 -1.07 2.52 26.34
N ASP A 93 -0.99 1.26 25.91
CA ASP A 93 0.15 0.37 26.18
C ASP A 93 0.93 0.12 24.88
N ASN A 94 2.21 0.48 24.87
CA ASN A 94 3.06 0.32 23.69
C ASN A 94 3.30 -1.17 23.35
N ASP A 95 3.34 -2.04 24.36
CA ASP A 95 3.59 -3.46 24.15
C ASP A 95 2.38 -4.11 23.45
N ASP A 96 1.16 -3.70 23.83
CA ASP A 96 -0.07 -4.12 23.15
C ASP A 96 -0.13 -3.67 21.68
N VAL A 97 0.36 -2.46 21.38
CA VAL A 97 0.44 -1.97 19.99
C VAL A 97 1.39 -2.81 19.15
N VAL A 98 2.58 -3.15 19.69
CA VAL A 98 3.56 -3.98 18.99
C VAL A 98 2.99 -5.38 18.75
N ASN A 99 2.42 -6.01 19.78
CA ASN A 99 1.81 -7.33 19.69
C ASN A 99 0.66 -7.37 18.68
N PHE A 100 -0.18 -6.32 18.64
CA PHE A 100 -1.24 -6.19 17.65
C PHE A 100 -0.69 -6.05 16.23
N LEU A 101 0.40 -5.31 16.02
CA LEU A 101 1.04 -5.15 14.70
C LEU A 101 1.65 -6.47 14.21
N GLU A 102 2.29 -7.24 15.09
CA GLU A 102 2.82 -8.57 14.75
C GLU A 102 1.69 -9.53 14.37
N TRP A 103 0.63 -9.58 15.18
CA TRP A 103 -0.57 -10.35 14.85
C TRP A 103 -1.16 -9.92 13.51
N LEU A 104 -1.30 -8.62 13.26
CA LEU A 104 -1.84 -8.10 11.99
C LEU A 104 -0.96 -8.48 10.80
N GLY A 105 0.37 -8.46 10.97
CA GLY A 105 1.33 -8.95 9.98
C GLY A 105 1.10 -10.42 9.64
N MET A 106 0.93 -11.27 10.66
CA MET A 106 0.60 -12.68 10.47
C MET A 106 -0.73 -12.87 9.74
N VAL A 107 -1.76 -12.07 10.07
CA VAL A 107 -3.05 -12.10 9.37
C VAL A 107 -2.89 -11.72 7.89
N ALA A 108 -2.12 -10.66 7.61
CA ALA A 108 -1.92 -10.14 6.26
C ALA A 108 -1.12 -11.08 5.36
N LEU A 109 -0.23 -11.90 5.95
CA LEU A 109 0.57 -12.90 5.25
C LEU A 109 -0.14 -14.26 5.12
N ASP A 110 -1.39 -14.36 5.56
CA ASP A 110 -2.11 -15.64 5.70
C ASP A 110 -1.30 -16.69 6.50
N GLY A 111 -0.54 -16.22 7.50
CA GLY A 111 0.18 -17.08 8.43
C GLY A 111 -0.77 -17.88 9.33
N ASP A 112 -0.31 -19.04 9.78
CA ASP A 112 -1.08 -19.88 10.70
C ASP A 112 -1.09 -19.25 12.10
N ILE A 113 -2.27 -18.86 12.54
CA ILE A 113 -2.55 -18.26 13.86
C ILE A 113 -3.43 -19.22 14.69
N THR A 114 -3.73 -20.41 14.17
CA THR A 114 -4.67 -21.35 14.79
C THR A 114 -4.03 -22.33 15.76
N ASN A 115 -2.71 -22.34 15.92
CA ASN A 115 -1.97 -23.22 16.85
C ASN A 115 -2.42 -24.69 16.79
N GLN A 116 -2.83 -25.19 15.61
CA GLN A 116 -3.23 -26.59 15.45
C GLN A 116 -2.03 -27.53 15.24
N HIS A 117 -0.82 -26.99 15.11
CA HIS A 117 0.39 -27.77 14.97
C HIS A 117 1.16 -27.81 16.29
N THR A 118 1.07 -28.94 17.00
CA THR A 118 1.88 -29.27 18.18
C THR A 118 3.37 -29.49 17.85
N ASP A 119 3.72 -29.51 16.58
CA ASP A 119 5.05 -29.84 16.08
C ASP A 119 5.77 -28.58 15.59
N GLY A 120 6.11 -27.69 16.54
CA GLY A 120 7.27 -26.80 16.46
C GLY A 120 7.55 -26.05 15.15
N TYR A 121 6.54 -25.63 14.38
CA TYR A 121 6.77 -24.75 13.25
C TYR A 121 7.04 -23.33 13.76
N VAL A 122 8.20 -22.77 13.39
CA VAL A 122 8.73 -21.47 13.87
C VAL A 122 7.82 -20.27 13.52
N SER A 123 6.76 -20.48 12.75
CA SER A 123 5.82 -19.44 12.30
C SER A 123 4.50 -19.38 13.09
N SER A 124 4.35 -20.09 14.21
CA SER A 124 3.14 -20.01 15.03
C SER A 124 3.20 -18.81 16.00
N PHE A 125 2.26 -17.87 15.87
CA PHE A 125 2.09 -16.77 16.84
C PHE A 125 1.15 -17.23 17.96
N VAL A 126 1.60 -17.16 19.21
CA VAL A 126 0.75 -17.41 20.38
C VAL A 126 0.13 -16.08 20.80
N PRO A 127 -1.19 -15.88 20.63
CA PRO A 127 -1.80 -14.64 21.02
C PRO A 127 -1.86 -14.56 22.56
N LEU A 128 -1.29 -13.48 23.12
CA LEU A 128 -1.18 -13.24 24.57
C LEU A 128 -2.56 -13.08 25.25
N GLU A 129 -2.58 -13.11 26.59
CA GLU A 129 -3.80 -13.06 27.39
C GLU A 129 -4.71 -11.87 27.02
N GLY A 130 -6.03 -12.12 26.91
CA GLY A 130 -7.01 -11.08 26.54
C GLY A 130 -7.49 -11.11 25.10
N ASN A 131 -7.56 -12.27 24.44
CA ASN A 131 -8.12 -12.38 23.09
C ASN A 131 -9.65 -12.43 23.08
N LYS A 132 -10.25 -11.84 22.04
CA LYS A 132 -11.67 -12.01 21.72
C LYS A 132 -11.82 -12.89 20.49
N GLN A 133 -12.62 -13.95 20.61
CA GLN A 133 -12.97 -14.79 19.48
C GLN A 133 -14.08 -14.12 18.67
N TYR A 134 -13.86 -14.00 17.36
CA TYR A 134 -14.88 -13.55 16.43
C TYR A 134 -15.30 -14.72 15.53
N GLY A 135 -16.62 -14.84 15.29
CA GLY A 135 -17.16 -15.90 14.44
C GLY A 135 -16.64 -15.84 13.01
N GLN A 136 -16.48 -14.63 12.48
CA GLN A 136 -15.93 -14.38 11.15
C GLN A 136 -15.21 -13.04 11.09
N ILE A 137 -14.05 -13.00 10.44
CA ILE A 137 -13.34 -11.79 10.04
C ILE A 137 -13.27 -11.77 8.52
N LYS A 138 -13.55 -10.60 7.92
CA LYS A 138 -13.34 -10.38 6.48
C LYS A 138 -12.04 -9.62 6.28
N CYS A 139 -11.15 -10.19 5.48
CA CYS A 139 -9.90 -9.56 5.07
C CYS A 139 -10.06 -9.06 3.63
N TYR A 140 -9.61 -7.84 3.38
CA TYR A 140 -9.65 -7.21 2.07
C TYR A 140 -8.23 -6.78 1.69
N ASN A 141 -7.71 -7.36 0.61
CA ASN A 141 -6.35 -7.15 0.15
C ASN A 141 -6.40 -6.48 -1.22
N TRP A 142 -5.83 -5.28 -1.30
CA TRP A 142 -5.60 -4.60 -2.56
C TRP A 142 -4.11 -4.56 -2.86
N LYS A 143 -3.70 -5.02 -4.05
CA LYS A 143 -2.30 -5.03 -4.47
C LYS A 143 -2.15 -4.32 -5.81
N GLY A 144 -1.32 -3.29 -5.82
CA GLY A 144 -1.08 -2.46 -6.99
C GLY A 144 -0.26 -1.23 -6.61
N TYR A 145 -0.12 -0.31 -7.55
CA TYR A 145 0.52 0.97 -7.31
C TYR A 145 -0.54 2.00 -6.87
N PHE A 146 -0.32 2.65 -5.73
CA PHE A 146 -1.23 3.63 -5.16
C PHE A 146 -0.50 4.95 -4.93
N THR A 147 -1.15 6.06 -5.27
CA THR A 147 -0.68 7.39 -4.84
C THR A 147 -1.01 7.60 -3.35
N ALA A 148 -0.32 8.55 -2.71
CA ALA A 148 -0.66 8.97 -1.35
C ALA A 148 -2.12 9.46 -1.25
N ASP A 149 -2.62 10.12 -2.29
CA ASP A 149 -4.00 10.59 -2.38
C ASP A 149 -5.01 9.45 -2.49
N ASN A 150 -4.67 8.38 -3.23
CA ASN A 150 -5.47 7.15 -3.25
C ASN A 150 -5.59 6.56 -1.84
N ILE A 151 -4.46 6.42 -1.13
CA ILE A 151 -4.44 5.88 0.24
C ILE A 151 -5.21 6.79 1.21
N ALA A 152 -5.02 8.10 1.15
CA ALA A 152 -5.76 9.06 1.97
C ALA A 152 -7.27 8.97 1.74
N THR A 153 -7.69 8.82 0.48
CA THR A 153 -9.10 8.64 0.10
C THR A 153 -9.66 7.34 0.66
N ILE A 154 -8.92 6.24 0.57
CA ILE A 154 -9.32 4.93 1.13
C ILE A 154 -9.48 5.05 2.65
N ILE A 155 -8.50 5.60 3.36
CA ILE A 155 -8.54 5.80 4.82
C ILE A 155 -9.76 6.64 5.20
N LYS A 156 -10.03 7.73 4.48
CA LYS A 156 -11.21 8.58 4.72
C LYS A 156 -12.52 7.81 4.59
N LYS A 157 -12.67 7.00 3.53
CA LYS A 157 -13.86 6.17 3.32
C LYS A 157 -14.02 5.11 4.40
N ILE A 158 -12.95 4.43 4.79
CA ILE A 158 -12.98 3.43 5.88
C ILE A 158 -13.43 4.08 7.19
N ARG A 159 -12.87 5.26 7.54
CA ARG A 159 -13.28 6.00 8.74
C ARG A 159 -14.77 6.33 8.74
N GLN A 160 -15.32 6.76 7.60
CA GLN A 160 -16.77 7.04 7.47
C GLN A 160 -17.62 5.79 7.72
N VAL A 161 -17.24 4.65 7.15
CA VAL A 161 -17.96 3.38 7.34
C VAL A 161 -17.90 2.92 8.80
N LEU A 162 -16.73 3.01 9.44
CA LEU A 162 -16.58 2.63 10.83
C LEU A 162 -17.44 3.48 11.76
N VAL A 163 -17.45 4.81 11.59
CA VAL A 163 -18.30 5.71 12.39
C VAL A 163 -19.79 5.35 12.25
N VAL A 164 -20.25 5.06 11.03
CA VAL A 164 -21.63 4.65 10.77
C VAL A 164 -21.94 3.30 11.41
N LEU A 165 -21.06 2.30 11.29
CA LEU A 165 -21.24 0.99 11.93
C LEU A 165 -21.30 1.10 13.46
N PHE A 166 -20.47 1.94 14.08
CA PHE A 166 -20.53 2.22 15.51
C PHE A 166 -21.87 2.86 15.92
N GLN A 167 -22.36 3.84 15.15
CA GLN A 167 -23.69 4.43 15.40
C GLN A 167 -24.82 3.42 15.26
N PHE A 168 -24.80 2.55 14.25
CA PHE A 168 -25.80 1.50 14.10
C PHE A 168 -25.78 0.48 15.25
N ILE A 169 -24.60 0.06 15.71
CA ILE A 169 -24.47 -0.85 16.86
C ILE A 169 -24.99 -0.19 18.14
N LEU A 170 -24.68 1.09 18.38
CA LEU A 170 -25.23 1.87 19.50
C LEU A 170 -26.76 2.02 19.41
N MET A 171 -27.31 2.27 18.21
CA MET A 171 -28.77 2.36 18.03
C MET A 171 -29.46 1.02 18.29
N CYS A 172 -28.86 -0.11 17.89
CA CYS A 172 -29.41 -1.43 18.19
C CYS A 172 -29.36 -1.77 19.69
N HIS A 173 -28.36 -1.27 20.43
CA HIS A 173 -28.27 -1.44 21.89
C HIS A 173 -29.16 -0.47 22.68
N CYS A 174 -29.57 0.67 22.11
CA CYS A 174 -30.55 1.56 22.74
C CYS A 174 -32.02 1.17 22.47
N ILE A 175 -32.27 0.17 21.62
CA ILE A 175 -33.62 -0.33 21.26
C ILE A 175 -33.87 -1.74 21.84
N SER A 176 -32.92 -2.30 22.61
CA SER A 176 -33.13 -3.55 23.39
C SER A 176 -33.35 -3.22 24.86
#